data_AF-A0AAD2FFH2-F1
#
_entry.id   AF-A0AAD2FFH2-F1
#
_cell.length_a   1.000
_cell.length_b   1.000
_cell.length_c   1.000
_cell.angle_alpha   90.00
_cell.angle_beta   90.00
_cell.angle_gamma   90.00
#
_symmetry.space_group_name_H-M   'P 1'
#
loop_
_entity.id
_entity.type
_entity.pdbx_description
1 polymer ?
#
loop_
_entity_poly.entity_id
_entity_poly.type
_entity_poly.pdbx_seq_one_letter_code
_entity_poly.pdbx_strand_id
1 'polypeptide(L)'
;MGSGSDGVKTRSIRGVNVYGAYKGNTMTPWKNSRNEGREGDAVDKSKAKHWIDMPNDFRDEKTPDDWIPRDGRMVRLTGRHPFNSETPVDEMNKEGFFTPPNLHIIRNHGAVPQLKWETHKLSIGGPLVANSFELSMDQLTKDFPQTEFPVTISCCGNRRKEMNMIKQTIGFNWGIGAVATCIYRGVLLRDLLIHAGLDPSDTAGRFVEFIGTEDLPNKAGDVGPFPDEPWGDKCKYGTSIPLEKAMSMADEVMIAFQCNGDRLHPDRGYPCRLIIPGYIGGRMIKWLSKINVLPHETHNHYHYWDNKYLPPQITAERAAREGWWYKQEYIINELSLNSVITYPNHGESLPVNEYIDSTLTLRGYAHAGGGRPVTRVEISTTKGEWWDLAEIHRTEKPNPYGKTWCWVMWSFELDCANLQDEIWVRAWDTSNSPQPENPVWTLMGQSSNHLFRVKVSVNKPENGVAAYKFEHPTQPGQQSGGWATRTAEKVASAGYGPIDFEE
;
A
#
# COMPACT_ATOMS: atom_id res chain seq x y z
N MET A 1 16.95 -50.34 2.16
CA MET A 1 15.60 -50.31 2.78
C MET A 1 15.00 -48.94 2.51
N GLY A 2 13.83 -48.93 1.84
CA GLY A 2 12.84 -47.84 1.82
C GLY A 2 13.30 -46.41 1.57
N SER A 3 13.14 -45.94 0.34
CA SER A 3 12.99 -44.54 -0.03
C SER A 3 11.86 -43.86 0.76
N GLY A 4 12.20 -42.87 1.58
CA GLY A 4 11.25 -41.92 2.17
C GLY A 4 11.49 -40.54 1.58
N SER A 5 10.84 -40.23 0.46
CA SER A 5 10.64 -38.86 0.01
C SER A 5 9.59 -38.22 0.93
N ASP A 6 10.02 -37.75 2.09
CA ASP A 6 9.17 -36.90 2.94
C ASP A 6 8.98 -35.58 2.21
N GLY A 7 7.86 -35.47 1.49
CA GLY A 7 7.44 -34.27 0.81
C GLY A 7 7.48 -33.09 1.78
N VAL A 8 8.06 -31.98 1.32
CA VAL A 8 8.19 -30.73 2.09
C VAL A 8 6.84 -30.40 2.71
N LYS A 9 6.76 -30.52 4.04
CA LYS A 9 5.52 -30.36 4.80
C LYS A 9 5.00 -28.94 4.58
N THR A 10 3.89 -28.80 3.84
CA THR A 10 3.15 -27.54 3.69
C THR A 10 2.70 -27.04 5.06
N ARG A 11 3.08 -25.81 5.44
CA ARG A 11 2.56 -25.13 6.64
C ARG A 11 1.13 -24.63 6.35
N SER A 12 0.42 -24.20 7.38
CA SER A 12 -0.94 -23.62 7.33
C SER A 12 -1.22 -22.83 6.04
N ILE A 13 -1.99 -23.44 5.13
CA ILE A 13 -2.50 -22.79 3.92
C ILE A 13 -3.86 -22.21 4.29
N ARG A 14 -3.87 -20.95 4.73
CA ARG A 14 -5.08 -20.21 5.06
C ARG A 14 -5.67 -19.49 3.84
N GLY A 15 -5.13 -19.67 2.63
CA GLY A 15 -5.66 -19.03 1.42
C GLY A 15 -7.00 -19.59 0.95
N VAL A 16 -7.02 -20.28 -0.19
CA VAL A 16 -8.26 -20.77 -0.83
C VAL A 16 -9.12 -21.62 0.11
N ASN A 17 -8.47 -22.40 0.97
CA ASN A 17 -9.15 -23.30 1.91
C ASN A 17 -10.02 -22.55 2.93
N VAL A 18 -9.72 -21.29 3.22
CA VAL A 18 -10.47 -20.48 4.21
C VAL A 18 -11.28 -19.39 3.52
N TYR A 19 -10.78 -18.82 2.43
CA TYR A 19 -11.33 -17.61 1.81
C TYR A 19 -11.99 -17.84 0.45
N GLY A 20 -12.02 -19.07 -0.04
CA GLY A 20 -12.64 -19.42 -1.32
C GLY A 20 -11.76 -19.11 -2.53
N ALA A 21 -12.35 -19.15 -3.72
CA ALA A 21 -11.62 -18.98 -4.97
C ALA A 21 -10.98 -17.58 -5.07
N TYR A 22 -9.80 -17.52 -5.68
CA TYR A 22 -9.12 -16.26 -5.93
C TYR A 22 -9.92 -15.38 -6.89
N LYS A 23 -9.88 -14.07 -6.66
CA LYS A 23 -10.38 -13.08 -7.62
C LYS A 23 -9.60 -13.19 -8.92
N GLY A 24 -10.30 -13.11 -10.04
CA GLY A 24 -9.69 -13.10 -11.37
C GLY A 24 -8.74 -11.91 -11.55
N ASN A 25 -7.75 -12.07 -12.42
CA ASN A 25 -6.68 -11.09 -12.66
C ASN A 25 -6.77 -10.48 -14.08
N THR A 26 -7.95 -10.52 -14.69
CA THR A 26 -8.14 -10.13 -16.08
C THR A 26 -8.09 -8.61 -16.23
N MET A 27 -7.04 -8.10 -16.87
CA MET A 27 -6.87 -6.66 -17.08
C MET A 27 -7.92 -6.10 -18.05
N THR A 28 -8.31 -4.85 -17.83
CA THR A 28 -9.20 -4.10 -18.73
C THR A 28 -8.40 -3.11 -19.56
N PRO A 29 -8.63 -3.00 -20.88
CA PRO A 29 -8.02 -1.95 -21.69
C PRO A 29 -8.40 -0.56 -21.17
N TRP A 30 -7.54 0.42 -21.40
CA TRP A 30 -7.86 1.80 -21.08
C TRP A 30 -9.00 2.32 -21.96
N LYS A 31 -9.80 3.21 -21.40
CA LYS A 31 -10.87 3.91 -22.12
C LYS A 31 -10.80 5.40 -21.83
N ASN A 32 -11.06 6.21 -22.85
CA ASN A 32 -11.14 7.67 -22.72
C ASN A 32 -12.44 8.11 -22.01
N SER A 33 -12.62 9.42 -21.84
CA SER A 33 -13.83 9.99 -21.21
C SER A 33 -15.14 9.73 -21.95
N ARG A 34 -15.07 9.29 -23.21
CA ARG A 34 -16.22 8.87 -24.04
C ARG A 34 -16.43 7.36 -24.01
N ASN A 35 -15.74 6.63 -23.13
CA ASN A 35 -15.77 5.18 -23.01
C ASN A 35 -15.26 4.45 -24.27
N GLU A 36 -14.42 5.11 -25.08
CA GLU A 36 -13.78 4.56 -26.27
C GLU A 36 -12.37 4.08 -25.93
N GLY A 37 -12.00 2.86 -26.33
CA GLY A 37 -10.61 2.40 -26.33
C GLY A 37 -9.85 2.90 -27.57
N ARG A 38 -8.53 2.68 -27.63
CA ARG A 38 -7.78 2.91 -28.87
C ARG A 38 -8.16 1.85 -29.92
N GLU A 39 -8.11 2.21 -31.19
CA GLU A 39 -8.25 1.26 -32.30
C GLU A 39 -7.20 0.15 -32.16
N GLY A 40 -7.64 -1.11 -32.06
CA GLY A 40 -6.77 -2.28 -31.83
C GLY A 40 -6.67 -2.78 -30.38
N ASP A 41 -7.14 -2.02 -29.38
CA ASP A 41 -7.11 -2.42 -27.96
C ASP A 41 -8.20 -3.46 -27.57
N ALA A 42 -9.00 -3.92 -28.53
CA ALA A 42 -9.97 -4.99 -28.34
C ALA A 42 -9.28 -6.35 -28.23
N VAL A 43 -8.68 -6.62 -27.06
CA VAL A 43 -8.04 -7.90 -26.78
C VAL A 43 -9.10 -8.99 -26.64
N ASP A 44 -8.99 -10.07 -27.42
CA ASP A 44 -9.68 -11.32 -27.13
C ASP A 44 -9.10 -11.93 -25.84
N LYS A 45 -9.73 -11.60 -24.71
CA LYS A 45 -9.30 -12.04 -23.38
C LYS A 45 -9.64 -13.50 -23.09
N SER A 46 -10.36 -14.19 -23.96
CA SER A 46 -10.78 -15.57 -23.72
C SER A 46 -9.61 -16.56 -23.63
N LYS A 47 -8.42 -16.15 -24.09
CA LYS A 47 -7.19 -16.96 -24.11
C LYS A 47 -6.14 -16.55 -23.08
N ALA A 48 -6.27 -15.38 -22.46
CA ALA A 48 -5.29 -14.89 -21.49
C ALA A 48 -5.41 -15.67 -20.17
N LYS A 49 -4.34 -16.36 -19.77
CA LYS A 49 -4.29 -17.12 -18.52
C LYS A 49 -3.44 -16.43 -17.47
N HIS A 50 -2.46 -15.64 -17.91
CA HIS A 50 -1.56 -14.89 -17.05
C HIS A 50 -1.37 -13.46 -17.56
N TRP A 51 -0.83 -12.59 -16.71
CA TRP A 51 -0.53 -11.21 -17.11
C TRP A 51 0.41 -11.12 -18.32
N ILE A 52 1.29 -12.10 -18.54
CA ILE A 52 2.20 -12.15 -19.70
C ILE A 52 1.46 -12.30 -21.04
N ASP A 53 0.22 -12.79 -21.01
CA ASP A 53 -0.62 -12.94 -22.21
C ASP A 53 -1.38 -11.64 -22.55
N MET A 54 -1.29 -10.63 -21.70
CA MET A 54 -1.95 -9.34 -21.90
C MET A 54 -1.05 -8.39 -22.70
N PRO A 55 -1.60 -7.55 -23.59
CA PRO A 55 -0.79 -6.56 -24.30
C PRO A 55 -0.29 -5.47 -23.35
N ASN A 56 0.85 -4.90 -23.71
CA ASN A 56 1.45 -3.79 -22.99
C ASN A 56 0.52 -2.57 -22.98
N ASP A 57 0.63 -1.75 -21.94
CA ASP A 57 -0.12 -0.50 -21.84
C ASP A 57 0.52 0.58 -22.73
N PHE A 58 -0.16 0.97 -23.81
CA PHE A 58 0.36 1.96 -24.76
C PHE A 58 0.72 3.31 -24.11
N ARG A 59 0.14 3.63 -22.94
CA ARG A 59 0.45 4.86 -22.20
C ARG A 59 1.89 4.87 -21.66
N ASP A 60 2.54 3.70 -21.65
CA ASP A 60 3.93 3.50 -21.26
C ASP A 60 4.90 3.44 -22.44
N GLU A 61 4.43 3.58 -23.69
CA GLU A 61 5.30 3.67 -24.87
C GLU A 61 6.45 4.68 -24.63
N LYS A 62 7.68 4.25 -24.95
CA LYS A 62 8.93 5.02 -24.77
C LYS A 62 9.36 5.22 -23.31
N THR A 63 8.78 4.49 -22.37
CA THR A 63 9.30 4.40 -20.99
C THR A 63 10.09 3.09 -20.81
N PRO A 64 10.95 2.98 -19.78
CA PRO A 64 11.58 1.70 -19.42
C PRO A 64 10.59 0.57 -19.06
N ASP A 65 9.32 0.91 -18.82
CA ASP A 65 8.26 -0.01 -18.40
C ASP A 65 7.29 -0.36 -19.56
N ASP A 66 7.61 -0.01 -20.82
CA ASP A 66 6.74 -0.21 -22.00
C ASP A 66 6.45 -1.69 -22.35
N TRP A 67 7.10 -2.61 -21.65
CA TRP A 67 6.95 -4.06 -21.74
C TRP A 67 5.92 -4.62 -20.74
N ILE A 68 5.33 -3.78 -19.90
CA ILE A 68 4.46 -4.21 -18.80
C ILE A 68 2.98 -3.99 -19.15
N PRO A 69 2.14 -5.03 -19.13
CA PRO A 69 0.70 -4.87 -19.23
C PRO A 69 0.12 -4.31 -17.92
N ARG A 70 -0.76 -3.32 -18.00
CA ARG A 70 -1.38 -2.67 -16.84
C ARG A 70 -2.88 -2.47 -17.06
N ASP A 71 -3.66 -2.54 -15.98
CA ASP A 71 -5.10 -2.35 -16.07
C ASP A 71 -5.45 -0.88 -16.36
N GLY A 72 -6.19 -0.68 -17.43
CA GLY A 72 -6.69 0.60 -17.93
C GLY A 72 -7.52 1.39 -16.92
N ARG A 73 -8.17 0.70 -15.97
CA ARG A 73 -9.02 1.35 -14.96
C ARG A 73 -8.21 2.06 -13.87
N MET A 74 -6.96 1.66 -13.63
CA MET A 74 -6.15 2.22 -12.54
C MET A 74 -5.95 3.74 -12.68
N VAL A 75 -6.04 4.46 -11.57
CA VAL A 75 -5.75 5.89 -11.55
C VAL A 75 -4.25 6.10 -11.51
N ARG A 76 -3.65 6.60 -12.61
CA ARG A 76 -2.25 6.99 -12.67
C ARG A 76 -2.03 8.31 -11.92
N LEU A 77 -1.11 8.31 -10.95
CA LEU A 77 -0.90 9.43 -10.02
C LEU A 77 0.30 10.29 -10.39
N THR A 78 1.32 9.65 -10.94
CA THR A 78 2.47 10.31 -11.57
C THR A 78 2.21 10.44 -13.07
N GLY A 79 3.14 11.09 -13.79
CA GLY A 79 3.13 11.11 -15.25
C GLY A 79 3.37 9.71 -15.84
N ARG A 80 4.23 9.61 -16.85
CA ARG A 80 4.56 8.32 -17.46
C ARG A 80 5.51 7.48 -16.61
N HIS A 81 6.51 8.10 -16.00
CA HIS A 81 7.55 7.42 -15.23
C HIS A 81 8.05 8.30 -14.07
N PRO A 82 8.37 7.75 -12.88
CA PRO A 82 8.13 6.37 -12.45
C PRO A 82 6.64 6.07 -12.29
N PHE A 83 6.22 4.82 -12.48
CA PHE A 83 4.82 4.45 -12.46
C PHE A 83 4.25 4.32 -11.03
N ASN A 84 3.21 5.10 -10.73
CA ASN A 84 2.48 5.03 -9.46
C ASN A 84 0.98 5.13 -9.73
N SER A 85 0.20 4.23 -9.16
CA SER A 85 -1.24 4.17 -9.40
C SER A 85 -2.02 3.62 -8.22
N GLU A 86 -3.26 4.09 -8.07
CA GLU A 86 -4.21 3.60 -7.09
C GLU A 86 -5.49 3.02 -7.70
N THR A 87 -6.18 2.19 -6.92
CA THR A 87 -7.46 1.59 -7.30
C THR A 87 -8.55 2.66 -7.30
N PRO A 88 -9.37 2.78 -8.36
CA PRO A 88 -10.54 3.65 -8.33
C PRO A 88 -11.52 3.23 -7.22
N VAL A 89 -12.12 4.20 -6.54
CA VAL A 89 -13.03 3.94 -5.40
C VAL A 89 -14.23 3.08 -5.81
N ASP A 90 -14.79 3.29 -7.01
CA ASP A 90 -15.89 2.47 -7.53
C ASP A 90 -15.49 1.02 -7.74
N GLU A 91 -14.28 0.77 -8.24
CA GLU A 91 -13.77 -0.59 -8.41
C GLU A 91 -13.48 -1.24 -7.06
N MET A 92 -12.96 -0.48 -6.09
CA MET A 92 -12.80 -0.96 -4.70
C MET A 92 -14.14 -1.38 -4.09
N ASN A 93 -15.18 -0.57 -4.25
CA ASN A 93 -16.53 -0.86 -3.76
C ASN A 93 -17.14 -2.11 -4.43
N LYS A 94 -16.92 -2.29 -5.73
CA LYS A 94 -17.43 -3.46 -6.49
C LYS A 94 -16.74 -4.75 -6.05
N GLU A 95 -15.44 -4.70 -5.81
CA GLU A 95 -14.65 -5.91 -5.56
C GLU A 95 -14.73 -6.39 -4.12
N GLY A 96 -14.90 -5.47 -3.16
CA GLY A 96 -15.05 -5.77 -1.75
C GLY A 96 -13.72 -6.19 -1.09
N PHE A 97 -13.79 -7.16 -0.18
CA PHE A 97 -12.69 -7.47 0.75
C PHE A 97 -11.37 -7.85 0.07
N PHE A 98 -11.41 -8.64 -1.02
CA PHE A 98 -10.22 -9.02 -1.78
C PHE A 98 -10.11 -8.18 -3.03
N THR A 99 -8.97 -7.49 -3.17
CA THR A 99 -8.62 -6.75 -4.38
C THR A 99 -8.15 -7.74 -5.46
N PRO A 100 -8.72 -7.70 -6.68
CA PRO A 100 -8.15 -8.37 -7.85
C PRO A 100 -6.70 -7.92 -8.05
N PRO A 101 -5.75 -8.82 -8.38
CA PRO A 101 -4.35 -8.43 -8.45
C PRO A 101 -4.13 -7.30 -9.45
N ASN A 102 -4.75 -7.33 -10.63
CA ASN A 102 -4.69 -6.27 -11.64
C ASN A 102 -5.13 -4.88 -11.14
N LEU A 103 -5.95 -4.81 -10.09
CA LEU A 103 -6.38 -3.57 -9.45
C LEU A 103 -5.59 -3.21 -8.19
N HIS A 104 -4.60 -4.00 -7.79
CA HIS A 104 -3.77 -3.72 -6.63
C HIS A 104 -2.89 -2.48 -6.87
N ILE A 105 -2.71 -1.67 -5.82
CA ILE A 105 -1.86 -0.48 -5.81
C ILE A 105 -0.45 -0.74 -6.36
N ILE A 106 0.08 0.24 -7.09
CA ILE A 106 1.45 0.21 -7.58
C ILE A 106 2.18 1.47 -7.11
N ARG A 107 3.31 1.26 -6.44
CA ARG A 107 4.27 2.31 -6.11
C ARG A 107 5.63 1.83 -6.57
N ASN A 108 6.19 2.50 -7.57
CA ASN A 108 7.56 2.28 -8.04
C ASN A 108 8.36 3.57 -7.84
N HIS A 109 9.58 3.45 -7.31
CA HIS A 109 10.53 4.58 -7.22
C HIS A 109 11.29 4.80 -8.53
N GLY A 110 11.32 3.81 -9.43
CA GLY A 110 12.01 3.87 -10.73
C GLY A 110 11.51 2.78 -11.67
N ALA A 111 12.35 2.41 -12.64
CA ALA A 111 12.09 1.35 -13.62
C ALA A 111 11.90 -0.02 -12.98
N VAL A 112 10.93 -0.76 -13.51
CA VAL A 112 10.70 -2.15 -13.13
C VAL A 112 11.78 -3.03 -13.77
N PRO A 113 12.54 -3.82 -13.00
CA PRO A 113 13.55 -4.71 -13.54
C PRO A 113 12.91 -5.87 -14.31
N GLN A 114 13.46 -6.18 -15.49
CA GLN A 114 13.07 -7.32 -16.33
C GLN A 114 13.69 -8.63 -15.82
N LEU A 115 13.21 -9.12 -14.69
CA LEU A 115 13.70 -10.36 -14.07
C LEU A 115 13.06 -11.61 -14.70
N LYS A 116 13.77 -12.74 -14.63
CA LYS A 116 13.29 -14.07 -15.04
C LYS A 116 13.35 -15.04 -13.87
N TRP A 117 12.39 -15.97 -13.81
CA TRP A 117 12.29 -16.94 -12.71
C TRP A 117 13.55 -17.82 -12.63
N GLU A 118 14.06 -18.24 -13.78
CA GLU A 118 15.12 -19.22 -13.94
C GLU A 118 16.50 -18.67 -13.57
N THR A 119 16.70 -17.35 -13.71
CA THR A 119 17.99 -16.70 -13.49
C THR A 119 18.04 -15.90 -12.19
N HIS A 120 16.89 -15.59 -11.58
CA HIS A 120 16.87 -14.84 -10.33
C HIS A 120 17.48 -15.64 -9.18
N LYS A 121 18.29 -14.96 -8.38
CA LYS A 121 18.93 -15.51 -7.18
C LYS A 121 18.61 -14.64 -5.98
N LEU A 122 18.23 -15.28 -4.88
CA LEU A 122 18.06 -14.66 -3.58
C LEU A 122 19.23 -15.05 -2.69
N SER A 123 20.04 -14.09 -2.28
CA SER A 123 21.17 -14.30 -1.37
C SER A 123 20.73 -14.07 0.07
N ILE A 124 21.09 -14.99 0.97
CA ILE A 124 20.88 -14.89 2.41
C ILE A 124 22.26 -14.95 3.07
N GLY A 125 22.63 -13.90 3.79
CA GLY A 125 23.96 -13.79 4.39
C GLY A 125 24.10 -12.57 5.29
N GLY A 126 25.27 -11.93 5.22
CA GLY A 126 25.64 -10.81 6.10
C GLY A 126 26.67 -11.22 7.16
N PRO A 127 27.32 -10.24 7.81
CA PRO A 127 28.43 -10.48 8.74
C PRO A 127 28.07 -11.32 9.96
N LEU A 128 26.78 -11.43 10.31
CA LEU A 128 26.30 -12.22 11.44
C LEU A 128 25.79 -13.62 11.05
N VAL A 129 25.97 -14.04 9.79
CA VAL A 129 25.47 -15.32 9.29
C VAL A 129 26.62 -16.29 9.05
N ALA A 130 26.64 -17.39 9.79
CA ALA A 130 27.68 -18.41 9.67
C ALA A 130 27.57 -19.19 8.34
N ASN A 131 26.34 -19.50 7.90
CA ASN A 131 26.08 -20.28 6.69
C ASN A 131 25.35 -19.42 5.66
N SER A 132 26.08 -18.58 4.95
CA SER A 132 25.51 -17.82 3.83
C SER A 132 25.20 -18.75 2.65
N PHE A 133 24.09 -18.52 1.95
CA PHE A 133 23.67 -19.33 0.81
C PHE A 133 22.86 -18.51 -0.20
N GLU A 134 22.70 -19.06 -1.41
CA GLU A 134 21.87 -18.48 -2.46
C GLU A 134 20.82 -19.48 -2.92
N LEU A 135 19.59 -18.98 -3.13
CA LEU A 135 18.47 -19.76 -3.63
C LEU A 135 18.11 -19.32 -5.04
N SER A 136 17.94 -20.28 -5.95
CA SER A 136 17.06 -20.08 -7.11
C SER A 136 15.59 -20.00 -6.68
N MET A 137 14.74 -19.48 -7.56
CA MET A 137 13.29 -19.48 -7.31
C MET A 137 12.71 -20.90 -7.16
N ASP A 138 13.25 -21.87 -7.88
CA ASP A 138 12.86 -23.28 -7.76
C ASP A 138 13.20 -23.84 -6.38
N GLN A 139 14.41 -23.57 -5.86
CA GLN A 139 14.80 -23.99 -4.51
C GLN A 139 13.96 -23.29 -3.44
N LEU A 140 13.72 -21.98 -3.58
CA LEU A 140 12.87 -21.23 -2.65
C LEU A 140 11.46 -21.84 -2.55
N THR A 141 10.88 -22.27 -3.67
CA THR A 141 9.53 -22.85 -3.67
C THR A 141 9.48 -24.33 -3.30
N LYS A 142 10.52 -25.12 -3.60
CA LYS A 142 10.51 -26.58 -3.42
C LYS A 142 11.15 -27.04 -2.12
N ASP A 143 12.17 -26.34 -1.62
CA ASP A 143 13.02 -26.82 -0.52
C ASP A 143 12.53 -26.33 0.85
N PHE A 144 11.61 -25.35 0.89
CA PHE A 144 11.12 -24.73 2.12
C PHE A 144 9.59 -24.82 2.28
N PRO A 145 9.09 -24.93 3.53
CA PRO A 145 7.66 -24.90 3.80
C PRO A 145 7.00 -23.61 3.31
N GLN A 146 5.94 -23.76 2.52
CA GLN A 146 5.13 -22.63 2.07
C GLN A 146 4.01 -22.33 3.06
N THR A 147 3.67 -21.05 3.18
CA THR A 147 2.50 -20.52 3.89
C THR A 147 1.67 -19.66 2.94
N GLU A 148 0.39 -19.50 3.25
CA GLU A 148 -0.51 -18.65 2.47
C GLU A 148 -1.56 -17.99 3.37
N PHE A 149 -1.65 -16.67 3.30
CA PHE A 149 -2.63 -15.89 4.06
C PHE A 149 -2.83 -14.48 3.48
N PRO A 150 -3.96 -13.82 3.78
CA PRO A 150 -4.24 -12.49 3.26
C PRO A 150 -3.49 -11.41 4.02
N VAL A 151 -3.09 -10.37 3.29
CA VAL A 151 -2.41 -9.19 3.85
C VAL A 151 -2.93 -7.95 3.15
N THR A 152 -3.26 -6.92 3.93
CA THR A 152 -3.45 -5.57 3.40
C THR A 152 -2.11 -4.88 3.27
N ILE A 153 -1.79 -4.42 2.06
CA ILE A 153 -0.68 -3.52 1.80
C ILE A 153 -1.26 -2.11 1.64
N SER A 154 -0.79 -1.17 2.46
CA SER A 154 -1.14 0.24 2.36
C SER A 154 0.13 1.09 2.26
N CYS A 155 0.12 2.05 1.34
CA CYS A 155 1.20 3.02 1.22
C CYS A 155 1.14 3.97 2.41
N CYS A 156 2.29 4.30 3.02
CA CYS A 156 2.35 5.39 4.00
C CYS A 156 1.88 6.73 3.40
N GLY A 157 1.91 6.88 2.08
CA GLY A 157 1.36 8.04 1.37
C GLY A 157 -0.15 8.05 1.17
N ASN A 158 -0.90 7.03 1.61
CA ASN A 158 -2.36 7.03 1.47
C ASN A 158 -2.94 8.33 2.05
N ARG A 159 -3.93 8.92 1.36
CA ARG A 159 -4.56 10.21 1.71
C ARG A 159 -3.61 11.42 1.70
N ARG A 160 -2.44 11.35 1.05
CA ARG A 160 -1.49 12.48 0.99
C ARG A 160 -2.09 13.74 0.38
N LYS A 161 -2.97 13.63 -0.61
CA LYS A 161 -3.55 14.83 -1.26
C LYS A 161 -4.29 15.72 -0.25
N GLU A 162 -4.89 15.15 0.78
CA GLU A 162 -5.52 15.92 1.88
C GLU A 162 -4.50 16.81 2.60
N MET A 163 -3.28 16.32 2.82
CA MET A 163 -2.18 17.12 3.39
C MET A 163 -1.68 18.18 2.41
N ASN A 164 -1.60 17.86 1.12
CA ASN A 164 -1.21 18.81 0.08
C ASN A 164 -2.20 19.99 -0.07
N MET A 165 -3.47 19.82 0.34
CA MET A 165 -4.45 20.91 0.36
C MET A 165 -4.25 21.88 1.54
N ILE A 166 -3.47 21.49 2.55
CA ILE A 166 -3.09 22.36 3.67
C ILE A 166 -1.79 23.08 3.33
N LYS A 167 -0.77 22.30 2.97
CA LYS A 167 0.57 22.76 2.60
C LYS A 167 1.21 21.72 1.68
N GLN A 168 1.80 22.16 0.57
CA GLN A 168 2.33 21.25 -0.44
C GLN A 168 3.52 20.48 0.15
N THR A 169 3.39 19.17 0.25
CA THR A 169 4.42 18.23 0.72
C THR A 169 5.36 17.87 -0.44
N ILE A 170 6.44 17.14 -0.15
CA ILE A 170 7.37 16.69 -1.20
C ILE A 170 6.87 15.47 -2.00
N GLY A 171 5.69 14.92 -1.65
CA GLY A 171 5.14 13.73 -2.28
C GLY A 171 3.96 14.02 -3.22
N PHE A 172 3.77 13.14 -4.20
CA PHE A 172 2.63 13.19 -5.13
C PHE A 172 1.29 12.81 -4.47
N ASN A 173 0.21 13.18 -5.16
CA ASN A 173 -1.17 13.19 -4.66
C ASN A 173 -1.86 11.81 -4.67
N TRP A 174 -1.64 10.97 -3.64
CA TRP A 174 -2.54 9.83 -3.40
C TRP A 174 -3.91 10.31 -2.91
N GLY A 175 -4.96 9.66 -3.39
CA GLY A 175 -6.30 9.70 -2.81
C GLY A 175 -6.45 8.65 -1.70
N ILE A 176 -7.63 8.05 -1.62
CA ILE A 176 -7.94 7.00 -0.63
C ILE A 176 -7.67 5.59 -1.16
N GLY A 177 -7.26 5.44 -2.43
CA GLY A 177 -7.07 4.16 -3.09
C GLY A 177 -5.70 3.53 -2.87
N ALA A 178 -4.81 4.11 -2.04
CA ALA A 178 -3.44 3.62 -1.84
C ALA A 178 -3.35 2.41 -0.88
N VAL A 179 -4.33 1.52 -0.96
CA VAL A 179 -4.48 0.31 -0.15
C VAL A 179 -5.06 -0.84 -0.98
N ALA A 180 -4.61 -2.07 -0.75
CA ALA A 180 -5.17 -3.27 -1.37
C ALA A 180 -4.97 -4.50 -0.48
N THR A 181 -5.85 -5.48 -0.61
CA THR A 181 -5.81 -6.73 0.15
C THR A 181 -5.81 -7.92 -0.78
N CYS A 182 -4.77 -8.73 -0.70
CA CYS A 182 -4.63 -9.96 -1.48
C CYS A 182 -4.14 -11.12 -0.60
N ILE A 183 -4.31 -12.33 -1.11
CA ILE A 183 -3.76 -13.56 -0.53
C ILE A 183 -2.35 -13.76 -1.08
N TYR A 184 -1.35 -13.77 -0.19
CA TYR A 184 0.04 -13.98 -0.57
C TYR A 184 0.47 -15.39 -0.20
N ARG A 185 1.23 -16.03 -1.08
CA ARG A 185 1.88 -17.32 -0.84
C ARG A 185 3.39 -17.18 -0.95
N GLY A 186 4.09 -17.74 0.02
CA GLY A 186 5.52 -17.54 0.22
C GLY A 186 6.14 -18.49 1.25
N VAL A 187 7.42 -18.28 1.51
CA VAL A 187 8.17 -18.93 2.60
C VAL A 187 8.33 -17.93 3.75
N LEU A 188 8.17 -18.37 5.00
CA LEU A 188 8.40 -17.49 6.15
C LEU A 188 9.89 -17.16 6.27
N LEU A 189 10.19 -15.88 6.44
CA LEU A 189 11.57 -15.38 6.57
C LEU A 189 12.32 -16.07 7.72
N ARG A 190 11.61 -16.31 8.85
CA ARG A 190 12.12 -17.08 9.97
C ARG A 190 12.75 -18.42 9.54
N ASP A 191 12.09 -19.17 8.66
CA ASP A 191 12.55 -20.51 8.28
C ASP A 191 13.86 -20.42 7.46
N LEU A 192 14.00 -19.39 6.61
CA LEU A 192 15.24 -19.11 5.87
C LEU A 192 16.38 -18.69 6.80
N LEU A 193 16.09 -17.85 7.80
CA LEU A 193 17.10 -17.38 8.77
C LEU A 193 17.55 -18.52 9.70
N ILE A 194 16.65 -19.40 10.14
CA ILE A 194 17.03 -20.62 10.88
C ILE A 194 17.94 -21.51 10.02
N HIS A 195 17.62 -21.68 8.74
CA HIS A 195 18.46 -22.44 7.82
C HIS A 195 19.87 -21.81 7.65
N ALA A 196 19.96 -20.48 7.70
CA ALA A 196 21.23 -19.76 7.69
C ALA A 196 22.04 -19.89 9.01
N GLY A 197 21.49 -20.56 10.03
CA GLY A 197 22.14 -20.85 11.30
C GLY A 197 21.81 -19.87 12.44
N LEU A 198 20.77 -19.04 12.30
CA LEU A 198 20.39 -18.05 13.32
C LEU A 198 19.51 -18.69 14.39
N ASP A 199 19.80 -18.39 15.65
CA ASP A 199 19.01 -18.82 16.80
C ASP A 199 17.84 -17.84 17.06
N PRO A 200 16.57 -18.28 17.01
CA PRO A 200 15.42 -17.44 17.33
C PRO A 200 15.39 -16.89 18.76
N SER A 201 16.21 -17.40 19.68
CA SER A 201 16.33 -16.90 21.06
C SER A 201 17.39 -15.81 21.23
N ASP A 202 18.24 -15.58 20.22
CA ASP A 202 19.33 -14.59 20.23
C ASP A 202 19.15 -13.56 19.11
N THR A 203 18.18 -12.67 19.29
CA THR A 203 17.79 -11.66 18.29
C THR A 203 18.09 -10.22 18.68
N ALA A 204 18.48 -9.98 19.93
CA ALA A 204 18.61 -8.64 20.49
C ALA A 204 19.71 -7.81 19.78
N GLY A 205 19.39 -6.55 19.47
CA GLY A 205 20.34 -5.61 18.86
C GLY A 205 20.74 -5.92 17.42
N ARG A 206 20.10 -6.90 16.76
CA ARG A 206 20.40 -7.32 15.38
C ARG A 206 19.26 -6.93 14.45
N PHE A 207 19.59 -6.76 13.17
CA PHE A 207 18.66 -6.36 12.13
C PHE A 207 18.79 -7.26 10.91
N VAL A 208 17.72 -7.31 10.12
CA VAL A 208 17.69 -7.97 8.81
C VAL A 208 17.45 -6.89 7.76
N GLU A 209 18.45 -6.67 6.93
CA GLU A 209 18.40 -5.79 5.76
C GLU A 209 17.89 -6.56 4.54
N PHE A 210 17.13 -5.86 3.71
CA PHE A 210 16.55 -6.35 2.48
C PHE A 210 16.89 -5.38 1.35
N ILE A 211 17.38 -5.91 0.23
CA ILE A 211 17.81 -5.11 -0.93
C ILE A 211 17.11 -5.59 -2.20
N GLY A 212 16.54 -4.67 -2.97
CA GLY A 212 15.95 -4.91 -4.30
C GLY A 212 17.00 -5.05 -5.41
N THR A 213 16.57 -5.21 -6.66
CA THR A 213 17.48 -5.27 -7.83
C THR A 213 17.55 -3.95 -8.61
N GLU A 214 16.55 -3.10 -8.47
CA GLU A 214 16.36 -1.87 -9.24
C GLU A 214 17.49 -0.86 -8.99
N ASP A 215 17.88 -0.15 -10.04
CA ASP A 215 18.76 1.00 -9.95
C ASP A 215 17.92 2.28 -9.86
N LEU A 216 17.97 2.91 -8.69
CA LEU A 216 17.25 4.15 -8.42
C LEU A 216 18.23 5.32 -8.33
N PRO A 217 17.78 6.55 -8.60
CA PRO A 217 18.57 7.73 -8.29
C PRO A 217 19.01 7.70 -6.83
N ASN A 218 20.29 7.93 -6.60
CA ASN A 218 20.81 8.22 -5.29
C ASN A 218 21.01 9.74 -5.18
N LYS A 219 20.96 10.30 -3.97
CA LYS A 219 21.31 11.72 -3.83
C LYS A 219 22.80 11.88 -4.11
N ALA A 220 23.13 12.60 -5.18
CA ALA A 220 24.45 13.19 -5.34
C ALA A 220 24.68 14.18 -4.20
N GLY A 221 25.65 13.87 -3.34
CA GLY A 221 26.06 14.66 -2.19
C GLY A 221 27.41 14.16 -1.70
N ASP A 222 28.20 15.03 -1.07
CA ASP A 222 29.61 14.75 -0.83
C ASP A 222 29.85 13.65 0.23
N VAL A 223 28.96 13.51 1.22
CA VAL A 223 28.97 12.42 2.22
C VAL A 223 27.68 12.43 3.05
N GLY A 224 27.17 11.27 3.45
CA GLY A 224 26.21 11.09 4.54
C GLY A 224 26.90 10.57 5.80
N PRO A 225 26.14 10.27 6.87
CA PRO A 225 26.73 9.97 8.18
C PRO A 225 27.38 8.59 8.25
N PHE A 226 27.12 7.71 7.28
CA PHE A 226 27.64 6.35 7.25
C PHE A 226 28.79 6.25 6.24
N PRO A 227 30.02 5.93 6.68
CA PRO A 227 31.18 5.79 5.80
C PRO A 227 31.03 4.70 4.74
N ASP A 228 30.19 3.70 5.00
CA ASP A 228 29.91 2.53 4.17
C ASP A 228 28.62 2.65 3.36
N GLU A 229 27.87 3.76 3.49
CA GLU A 229 26.72 4.01 2.63
C GLU A 229 27.19 4.15 1.17
N PRO A 230 26.58 3.43 0.21
CA PRO A 230 26.98 3.53 -1.18
C PRO A 230 26.63 4.91 -1.74
N TRP A 231 27.65 5.73 -1.99
CA TRP A 231 27.56 7.03 -2.68
C TRP A 231 27.81 6.87 -4.18
N GLY A 232 27.10 7.65 -5.00
CA GLY A 232 27.17 7.62 -6.46
C GLY A 232 25.84 8.05 -7.09
N ASP A 233 25.69 7.93 -8.41
CA ASP A 233 24.46 8.37 -9.11
C ASP A 233 23.26 7.45 -8.86
N LYS A 234 23.53 6.18 -8.52
CA LYS A 234 22.51 5.14 -8.37
C LYS A 234 22.69 4.34 -7.09
N CYS A 235 21.58 3.95 -6.49
CA CYS A 235 21.54 3.01 -5.37
C CYS A 235 20.36 2.04 -5.50
N LYS A 236 20.41 0.94 -4.75
CA LYS A 236 19.31 -0.03 -4.68
C LYS A 236 18.30 0.41 -3.63
N TYR A 237 17.02 0.14 -3.87
CA TYR A 237 16.02 0.28 -2.80
C TYR A 237 16.31 -0.72 -1.68
N GLY A 238 16.33 -0.25 -0.44
CA GLY A 238 16.60 -1.10 0.70
C GLY A 238 16.01 -0.58 1.99
N THR A 239 15.81 -1.49 2.94
CA THR A 239 15.33 -1.20 4.29
C THR A 239 15.76 -2.33 5.21
N SER A 240 15.64 -2.16 6.52
CA SER A 240 15.75 -3.26 7.47
C SER A 240 14.61 -3.30 8.47
N ILE A 241 14.50 -4.43 9.19
CA ILE A 241 13.70 -4.57 10.40
C ILE A 241 14.53 -5.24 11.50
N PRO A 242 14.15 -5.13 12.79
CA PRO A 242 14.78 -5.89 13.86
C PRO A 242 14.70 -7.40 13.60
N LEU A 243 15.77 -8.14 13.94
CA LEU A 243 15.83 -9.60 13.78
C LEU A 243 14.74 -10.30 14.57
N GLU A 244 14.34 -9.77 15.73
CA GLU A 244 13.22 -10.27 16.52
C GLU A 244 11.91 -10.32 15.72
N LYS A 245 11.61 -9.23 14.98
CA LYS A 245 10.44 -9.14 14.10
C LYS A 245 10.54 -10.16 12.96
N ALA A 246 11.72 -10.25 12.33
CA ALA A 246 11.98 -11.18 11.22
C ALA A 246 11.84 -12.65 11.62
N MET A 247 12.24 -12.97 12.86
CA MET A 247 12.19 -14.32 13.42
C MET A 247 10.84 -14.63 14.08
N SER A 248 9.96 -13.66 14.31
CA SER A 248 8.70 -13.88 15.02
C SER A 248 7.69 -14.71 14.24
N MET A 249 7.23 -15.81 14.85
CA MET A 249 6.10 -16.60 14.33
C MET A 249 4.78 -15.84 14.37
N ALA A 250 4.65 -14.89 15.31
CA ALA A 250 3.43 -14.08 15.45
C ALA A 250 3.32 -13.02 14.37
N ASP A 251 4.44 -12.55 13.81
CA ASP A 251 4.48 -11.48 12.80
C ASP A 251 4.43 -12.00 11.36
N GLU A 252 4.63 -13.30 11.15
CA GLU A 252 4.44 -13.99 9.87
C GLU A 252 5.16 -13.31 8.68
N VAL A 253 6.35 -12.76 8.88
CA VAL A 253 7.13 -12.14 7.80
C VAL A 253 7.45 -13.19 6.73
N MET A 254 7.13 -12.90 5.46
CA MET A 254 7.31 -13.86 4.36
C MET A 254 8.07 -13.30 3.16
N ILE A 255 8.73 -14.19 2.42
CA ILE A 255 9.17 -13.97 1.06
C ILE A 255 8.11 -14.57 0.13
N ALA A 256 7.27 -13.69 -0.45
CA ALA A 256 6.17 -14.07 -1.32
C ALA A 256 6.63 -14.19 -2.78
N PHE A 257 6.07 -15.16 -3.50
CA PHE A 257 6.27 -15.37 -4.95
C PHE A 257 4.95 -15.55 -5.70
N GLN A 258 3.82 -15.62 -4.98
CA GLN A 258 2.47 -15.64 -5.54
C GLN A 258 1.54 -14.65 -4.83
N CYS A 259 0.58 -14.12 -5.59
CA CYS A 259 -0.49 -13.24 -5.13
C CYS A 259 -1.80 -13.68 -5.80
N ASN A 260 -2.80 -14.03 -4.99
CA ASN A 260 -4.08 -14.61 -5.39
C ASN A 260 -3.92 -15.80 -6.37
N GLY A 261 -2.99 -16.71 -6.07
CA GLY A 261 -2.75 -17.93 -6.85
C GLY A 261 -1.86 -17.77 -8.08
N ASP A 262 -1.72 -16.56 -8.62
CA ASP A 262 -0.82 -16.28 -9.74
C ASP A 262 0.59 -15.93 -9.25
N ARG A 263 1.60 -16.14 -10.13
CA ARG A 263 2.93 -15.54 -9.93
C ARG A 263 2.79 -14.02 -9.81
N LEU A 264 3.66 -13.41 -9.01
CA LEU A 264 3.67 -11.96 -8.88
C LEU A 264 3.74 -11.26 -10.25
N HIS A 265 3.04 -10.15 -10.37
CA HIS A 265 3.17 -9.23 -11.50
C HIS A 265 4.52 -8.48 -11.42
N PRO A 266 5.14 -8.08 -12.55
CA PRO A 266 6.38 -7.29 -12.54
C PRO A 266 6.33 -6.06 -11.63
N ASP A 267 5.29 -5.23 -11.74
CA ASP A 267 5.10 -4.05 -10.86
C ASP A 267 5.01 -4.38 -9.36
N ARG A 268 4.73 -5.65 -9.03
CA ARG A 268 4.49 -6.13 -7.66
C ARG A 268 5.64 -6.95 -7.12
N GLY A 269 6.78 -6.99 -7.81
CA GLY A 269 8.00 -7.62 -7.32
C GLY A 269 8.23 -9.04 -7.82
N TYR A 270 7.78 -9.38 -9.03
CA TYR A 270 8.20 -10.62 -9.66
C TYR A 270 9.74 -10.72 -9.75
N PRO A 271 10.37 -11.86 -9.42
CA PRO A 271 9.74 -13.14 -9.09
C PRO A 271 9.46 -13.34 -7.58
N CYS A 272 10.07 -12.56 -6.70
CA CYS A 272 9.79 -12.59 -5.27
C CYS A 272 9.90 -11.22 -4.60
N ARG A 273 9.14 -11.06 -3.50
CA ARG A 273 9.13 -9.86 -2.66
C ARG A 273 9.08 -10.20 -1.19
N LEU A 274 9.50 -9.26 -0.37
CA LEU A 274 9.23 -9.25 1.06
C LEU A 274 7.78 -8.81 1.33
N ILE A 275 7.13 -9.44 2.31
CA ILE A 275 5.86 -9.05 2.90
C ILE A 275 6.03 -9.01 4.42
N ILE A 276 5.68 -7.87 5.02
CA ILE A 276 5.76 -7.65 6.48
C ILE A 276 4.36 -7.23 6.96
N PRO A 277 3.51 -8.17 7.39
CA PRO A 277 2.14 -7.86 7.76
C PRO A 277 2.04 -6.74 8.82
N GLY A 278 1.11 -5.80 8.61
CA GLY A 278 0.90 -4.64 9.49
C GLY A 278 1.93 -3.50 9.37
N TYR A 279 2.95 -3.62 8.50
CA TYR A 279 3.87 -2.54 8.18
C TYR A 279 3.43 -1.77 6.93
N ILE A 280 3.96 -0.56 6.76
CA ILE A 280 3.77 0.22 5.54
C ILE A 280 4.37 -0.50 4.32
N GLY A 281 3.77 -0.31 3.15
CA GLY A 281 4.24 -0.93 1.90
C GLY A 281 5.69 -0.57 1.54
N GLY A 282 6.20 0.60 1.98
CA GLY A 282 7.58 1.02 1.76
C GLY A 282 8.64 0.11 2.42
N ARG A 283 8.26 -0.70 3.41
CA ARG A 283 9.18 -1.69 4.02
C ARG A 283 9.17 -3.05 3.32
N MET A 284 8.23 -3.27 2.40
CA MET A 284 8.01 -4.56 1.73
C MET A 284 8.74 -4.59 0.39
N ILE A 285 10.06 -4.76 0.44
CA ILE A 285 10.96 -4.72 -0.72
C ILE A 285 10.48 -5.64 -1.85
N LYS A 286 10.35 -5.07 -3.05
CA LYS A 286 10.05 -5.79 -4.30
C LYS A 286 11.34 -6.20 -4.98
N TRP A 287 11.25 -7.17 -5.89
CA TRP A 287 12.39 -7.62 -6.70
C TRP A 287 13.57 -8.01 -5.79
N LEU A 288 13.26 -8.74 -4.72
CA LEU A 288 14.19 -8.96 -3.61
C LEU A 288 15.39 -9.79 -4.06
N SER A 289 16.59 -9.29 -3.81
CA SER A 289 17.84 -9.94 -4.22
C SER A 289 18.73 -10.37 -3.04
N LYS A 290 18.73 -9.61 -1.94
CA LYS A 290 19.58 -9.89 -0.77
C LYS A 290 18.82 -9.75 0.54
N ILE A 291 19.14 -10.62 1.47
CA ILE A 291 18.73 -10.63 2.87
C ILE A 291 19.99 -10.71 3.72
N ASN A 292 20.36 -9.62 4.40
CA ASN A 292 21.59 -9.54 5.18
C ASN A 292 21.28 -9.41 6.67
N VAL A 293 21.90 -10.21 7.54
CA VAL A 293 21.82 -10.04 9.00
C VAL A 293 22.96 -9.16 9.48
N LEU A 294 22.60 -8.02 10.09
CA LEU A 294 23.50 -6.94 10.46
C LEU A 294 23.47 -6.67 11.98
N PRO A 295 24.57 -6.15 12.58
CA PRO A 295 24.58 -5.71 13.97
C PRO A 295 24.00 -4.29 14.18
N HIS A 296 23.47 -3.68 13.12
CA HIS A 296 22.89 -2.33 13.11
C HIS A 296 21.76 -2.26 12.07
N GLU A 297 20.94 -1.22 12.16
CA GLU A 297 19.96 -0.90 11.14
C GLU A 297 20.67 -0.62 9.80
N THR A 298 20.02 -0.89 8.66
CA THR A 298 20.63 -0.68 7.33
C THR A 298 21.08 0.77 7.16
N HIS A 299 22.20 0.98 6.47
CA HIS A 299 22.68 2.29 6.05
C HIS A 299 22.12 2.71 4.67
N ASN A 300 21.09 2.02 4.16
CA ASN A 300 20.53 2.33 2.84
C ASN A 300 19.86 3.71 2.78
N HIS A 301 20.17 4.47 1.74
CA HIS A 301 19.60 5.79 1.47
C HIS A 301 18.07 5.87 1.65
N TYR A 302 17.33 4.96 1.02
CA TYR A 302 15.86 4.97 1.02
C TYR A 302 15.25 4.57 2.36
N HIS A 303 16.03 3.97 3.25
CA HIS A 303 15.60 3.70 4.61
C HIS A 303 15.45 5.00 5.43
N TYR A 304 16.34 5.97 5.19
CA TYR A 304 16.42 7.24 5.92
C TYR A 304 15.79 8.43 5.19
N TRP A 305 15.93 8.54 3.88
CA TRP A 305 15.46 9.70 3.09
C TRP A 305 14.02 9.57 2.56
N ASP A 306 13.30 8.52 2.96
CA ASP A 306 11.89 8.31 2.67
C ASP A 306 11.18 7.69 3.90
N ASN A 307 9.87 7.53 3.84
CA ASN A 307 9.05 6.83 4.84
C ASN A 307 9.23 7.37 6.28
N LYS A 308 9.14 8.69 6.44
CA LYS A 308 9.38 9.44 7.68
C LYS A 308 8.18 10.28 8.10
N TYR A 309 7.87 10.25 9.40
CA TYR A 309 6.88 11.10 10.04
C TYR A 309 7.57 12.25 10.78
N LEU A 310 8.03 13.25 10.04
CA LEU A 310 8.74 14.40 10.63
C LEU A 310 7.76 15.41 11.25
N PRO A 311 8.15 16.10 12.33
CA PRO A 311 7.33 17.13 12.95
C PRO A 311 6.93 18.26 11.97
N PRO A 312 5.73 18.87 12.11
CA PRO A 312 5.18 19.83 11.15
C PRO A 312 6.06 21.06 10.85
N GLN A 313 6.89 21.47 11.82
CA GLN A 313 7.79 22.61 11.71
C GLN A 313 9.08 22.35 10.91
N ILE A 314 9.29 21.11 10.45
CA ILE A 314 10.51 20.72 9.73
C ILE A 314 10.30 20.88 8.22
N THR A 315 11.07 21.77 7.60
CA THR A 315 11.13 21.94 6.13
C THR A 315 12.15 20.99 5.51
N ALA A 316 12.14 20.86 4.18
CA ALA A 316 13.13 20.07 3.46
C ALA A 316 14.58 20.53 3.70
N GLU A 317 14.82 21.83 3.65
CA GLU A 317 16.14 22.44 3.87
C GLU A 317 16.61 22.19 5.30
N ARG A 318 15.70 22.38 6.27
CA ARG A 318 15.98 22.12 7.68
C ARG A 318 16.26 20.64 7.92
N ALA A 319 15.49 19.75 7.30
CA ALA A 319 15.66 18.31 7.44
C ALA A 319 17.03 17.85 6.96
N ALA A 320 17.49 18.37 5.82
CA ALA A 320 18.82 18.09 5.28
C ALA A 320 19.94 18.69 6.16
N ARG A 321 19.85 19.99 6.50
CA ARG A 321 20.90 20.71 7.24
C ARG A 321 21.10 20.21 8.67
N GLU A 322 20.02 19.83 9.35
CA GLU A 322 20.03 19.44 10.77
C GLU A 322 19.96 17.91 10.97
N GLY A 323 20.14 17.11 9.90
CA GLY A 323 20.24 15.66 9.98
C GLY A 323 18.94 14.93 10.38
N TRP A 324 17.77 15.53 10.17
CA TRP A 324 16.48 14.91 10.57
C TRP A 324 16.18 13.60 9.83
N TRP A 325 16.69 13.44 8.61
CA TRP A 325 16.55 12.19 7.85
C TRP A 325 17.22 10.99 8.54
N TYR A 326 18.20 11.20 9.42
CA TYR A 326 18.90 10.11 10.09
C TYR A 326 18.40 9.82 11.51
N LYS A 327 17.40 10.58 11.98
CA LYS A 327 16.74 10.36 13.27
C LYS A 327 15.76 9.20 13.24
N GLN A 328 16.12 8.07 13.83
CA GLN A 328 15.41 6.80 13.72
C GLN A 328 13.99 6.84 14.30
N GLU A 329 13.74 7.67 15.32
CA GLU A 329 12.44 7.76 16.00
C GLU A 329 11.29 8.24 15.09
N TYR A 330 11.60 8.82 13.92
CA TYR A 330 10.61 9.25 12.93
C TYR A 330 10.43 8.26 11.77
N ILE A 331 11.12 7.12 11.78
CA ILE A 331 10.97 6.07 10.77
C ILE A 331 9.60 5.42 10.91
N ILE A 332 8.82 5.43 9.82
CA ILE A 332 7.51 4.78 9.81
C ILE A 332 7.72 3.29 9.52
N ASN A 333 7.28 2.44 10.46
CA ASN A 333 7.27 0.99 10.32
C ASN A 333 5.84 0.47 10.23
N GLU A 334 5.15 0.40 11.37
CA GLU A 334 3.75 -0.04 11.41
C GLU A 334 2.80 0.97 10.77
N LEU A 335 1.71 0.48 10.17
CA LEU A 335 0.61 1.32 9.70
C LEU A 335 -0.09 2.03 10.87
N SER A 336 -0.43 3.30 10.67
CA SER A 336 -1.36 4.01 11.54
C SER A 336 -2.79 3.47 11.35
N LEU A 337 -3.60 3.55 12.40
CA LEU A 337 -5.05 3.33 12.31
C LEU A 337 -5.67 4.33 11.33
N ASN A 338 -6.44 3.85 10.36
CA ASN A 338 -7.08 4.66 9.33
C ASN A 338 -8.50 4.15 9.02
N SER A 339 -9.36 5.05 8.55
CA SER A 339 -10.68 4.74 8.02
C SER A 339 -11.11 5.81 7.02
N VAL A 340 -11.91 5.41 6.03
CA VAL A 340 -12.47 6.29 5.00
C VAL A 340 -13.88 5.87 4.64
N ILE A 341 -14.65 6.81 4.11
CA ILE A 341 -15.95 6.56 3.46
C ILE A 341 -15.66 6.35 1.97
N THR A 342 -16.09 5.23 1.40
CA THR A 342 -15.98 4.94 -0.04
C THR A 342 -17.31 5.04 -0.76
N TYR A 343 -18.44 5.00 -0.04
CA TYR A 343 -19.77 5.21 -0.58
C TYR A 343 -20.65 6.02 0.39
N PRO A 344 -21.38 7.06 -0.08
CA PRO A 344 -21.43 7.58 -1.46
C PRO A 344 -20.08 8.04 -1.98
N ASN A 345 -19.88 7.94 -3.30
CA ASN A 345 -18.64 8.38 -3.94
C ASN A 345 -18.63 9.91 -4.15
N HIS A 346 -17.47 10.48 -4.43
CA HIS A 346 -17.34 11.89 -4.75
C HIS A 346 -18.18 12.26 -5.98
N GLY A 347 -18.97 13.32 -5.86
CA GLY A 347 -19.83 13.82 -6.92
C GLY A 347 -21.16 13.08 -7.05
N GLU A 348 -21.36 11.99 -6.30
CA GLU A 348 -22.63 11.26 -6.28
C GLU A 348 -23.76 12.18 -5.85
N SER A 349 -24.91 12.04 -6.51
CA SER A 349 -26.07 12.90 -6.32
C SER A 349 -27.34 12.07 -6.17
N LEU A 350 -28.05 12.26 -5.06
CA LEU A 350 -29.25 11.51 -4.70
C LEU A 350 -30.47 12.46 -4.68
N PRO A 351 -31.52 12.22 -5.48
CA PRO A 351 -32.71 13.08 -5.48
C PRO A 351 -33.38 13.15 -4.11
N VAL A 352 -33.53 14.35 -3.54
CA VAL A 352 -34.07 14.53 -2.18
C VAL A 352 -35.48 13.97 -2.07
N ASN A 353 -36.33 14.16 -3.08
CA ASN A 353 -37.70 13.66 -3.09
C ASN A 353 -37.82 12.12 -3.08
N GLU A 354 -36.80 11.41 -3.55
CA GLU A 354 -36.75 9.94 -3.53
C GLU A 354 -36.07 9.42 -2.26
N TYR A 355 -35.12 10.19 -1.72
CA TYR A 355 -34.25 9.73 -0.64
C TYR A 355 -34.59 10.28 0.75
N ILE A 356 -35.34 11.37 0.90
CA ILE A 356 -35.57 12.02 2.21
C ILE A 356 -36.15 11.07 3.26
N ASP A 357 -37.07 10.18 2.87
CA ASP A 357 -37.70 9.17 3.75
C ASP A 357 -37.08 7.77 3.56
N SER A 358 -35.83 7.71 3.07
CA SER A 358 -35.12 6.46 2.78
C SER A 358 -33.90 6.27 3.67
N THR A 359 -33.29 5.09 3.56
CA THR A 359 -32.03 4.77 4.21
C THR A 359 -30.91 4.69 3.18
N LEU A 360 -29.81 5.38 3.45
CA LEU A 360 -28.58 5.33 2.68
C LEU A 360 -27.55 4.46 3.40
N THR A 361 -27.18 3.34 2.76
CA THR A 361 -26.11 2.47 3.26
C THR A 361 -24.73 3.08 2.97
N LEU A 362 -24.15 3.77 3.94
CA LEU A 362 -22.75 4.20 3.89
C LEU A 362 -21.82 2.98 3.88
N ARG A 363 -20.70 3.06 3.15
CA ARG A 363 -19.68 2.01 3.14
C ARG A 363 -18.28 2.59 3.17
N GLY A 364 -17.34 1.81 3.65
CA GLY A 364 -15.93 2.16 3.65
C GLY A 364 -15.02 1.03 4.11
N TYR A 365 -13.74 1.36 4.26
CA TYR A 365 -12.76 0.48 4.88
C TYR A 365 -12.13 1.12 6.11
N ALA A 366 -11.58 0.28 6.98
CA ALA A 366 -10.69 0.68 8.06
C ALA A 366 -9.53 -0.32 8.21
N HIS A 367 -8.36 0.12 8.64
CA HIS A 367 -7.21 -0.77 8.88
C HIS A 367 -6.33 -0.23 10.00
N ALA A 368 -5.50 -1.09 10.59
CA ALA A 368 -4.50 -0.75 11.59
C ALA A 368 -3.20 -1.52 11.35
N GLY A 369 -2.09 -1.05 11.92
CA GLY A 369 -0.79 -1.72 11.87
C GLY A 369 -0.55 -2.71 13.01
N GLY A 370 0.61 -3.34 12.99
CA GLY A 370 1.11 -4.19 14.09
C GLY A 370 0.33 -5.48 14.36
N GLY A 371 -0.70 -5.76 13.55
CA GLY A 371 -1.62 -6.88 13.76
C GLY A 371 -2.79 -6.58 14.68
N ARG A 372 -3.00 -5.29 15.03
CA ARG A 372 -4.09 -4.85 15.90
C ARG A 372 -5.43 -4.93 15.13
N PRO A 373 -6.44 -5.63 15.65
CA PRO A 373 -7.75 -5.62 15.01
C PRO A 373 -8.43 -4.26 15.21
N VAL A 374 -9.08 -3.76 14.15
CA VAL A 374 -10.06 -2.67 14.26
C VAL A 374 -11.22 -3.19 15.12
N THR A 375 -11.54 -2.50 16.21
CA THR A 375 -12.54 -2.92 17.21
C THR A 375 -13.89 -2.26 17.01
N ARG A 376 -13.90 -1.01 16.53
CA ARG A 376 -15.12 -0.26 16.19
C ARG A 376 -14.86 0.76 15.08
N VAL A 377 -15.90 1.03 14.30
CA VAL A 377 -15.98 2.15 13.35
C VAL A 377 -17.19 2.97 13.76
N GLU A 378 -17.00 4.27 13.87
CA GLU A 378 -17.99 5.21 14.36
C GLU A 378 -18.30 6.26 13.29
N ILE A 379 -19.57 6.59 13.13
CA ILE A 379 -20.10 7.57 12.17
C ILE A 379 -20.73 8.72 12.94
N SER A 380 -20.52 9.94 12.47
CA SER A 380 -21.14 11.14 13.04
C SER A 380 -21.71 12.02 11.93
N THR A 381 -22.96 12.43 12.05
CA THR A 381 -23.57 13.51 11.27
C THR A 381 -23.66 14.84 12.05
N THR A 382 -23.25 14.85 13.31
CA THR A 382 -23.30 16.02 14.20
C THR A 382 -21.91 16.58 14.51
N LYS A 383 -20.96 16.45 13.57
CA LYS A 383 -19.59 16.96 13.69
C LYS A 383 -18.86 16.56 14.98
N GLY A 384 -19.08 15.32 15.41
CA GLY A 384 -18.40 14.70 16.53
C GLY A 384 -19.10 14.82 17.89
N GLU A 385 -20.26 15.50 17.97
CA GLU A 385 -21.05 15.55 19.21
C GLU A 385 -21.65 14.19 19.58
N TRP A 386 -22.12 13.43 18.59
CA TRP A 386 -22.71 12.10 18.73
C TRP A 386 -22.11 11.15 17.70
N TRP A 387 -21.98 9.88 18.10
CA TRP A 387 -21.36 8.84 17.29
C TRP A 387 -22.19 7.58 17.32
N ASP A 388 -22.56 7.09 16.13
CA ASP A 388 -23.21 5.82 15.93
C ASP A 388 -22.19 4.75 15.54
N LEU A 389 -22.49 3.49 15.86
CA LEU A 389 -21.62 2.37 15.53
C LEU A 389 -21.96 1.81 14.14
N ALA A 390 -20.96 1.76 13.26
CA ALA A 390 -21.04 1.03 12.02
C ALA A 390 -20.86 -0.48 12.24
N GLU A 391 -21.44 -1.28 11.35
CA GLU A 391 -21.22 -2.72 11.29
C GLU A 391 -19.85 -3.00 10.66
N ILE A 392 -19.04 -3.85 11.30
CA ILE A 392 -17.74 -4.29 10.78
C ILE A 392 -17.87 -5.69 10.16
N HIS A 393 -17.57 -5.79 8.87
CA HIS A 393 -17.57 -7.05 8.11
C HIS A 393 -16.23 -7.78 8.25
N ARG A 394 -16.15 -8.72 9.19
CA ARG A 394 -14.92 -9.49 9.46
C ARG A 394 -14.78 -10.69 8.54
N THR A 395 -13.92 -10.57 7.52
CA THR A 395 -13.59 -11.69 6.62
C THR A 395 -12.37 -12.48 7.10
N GLU A 396 -11.31 -11.80 7.57
CA GLU A 396 -10.09 -12.45 8.05
C GLU A 396 -10.31 -13.18 9.38
N LYS A 397 -9.73 -14.38 9.51
CA LYS A 397 -9.57 -15.06 10.79
C LYS A 397 -8.23 -14.69 11.43
N PRO A 398 -8.18 -14.32 12.72
CA PRO A 398 -6.93 -14.05 13.40
C PRO A 398 -5.95 -15.22 13.28
N ASN A 399 -4.66 -14.92 13.24
CA ASN A 399 -3.64 -15.95 13.34
C ASN A 399 -3.62 -16.59 14.75
N PRO A 400 -2.87 -17.69 14.97
CA PRO A 400 -2.82 -18.35 16.28
C PRO A 400 -2.36 -17.47 17.46
N TYR A 401 -1.83 -16.28 17.18
CA TYR A 401 -1.38 -15.29 18.15
C TYR A 401 -2.38 -14.12 18.31
N GLY A 402 -3.58 -14.23 17.72
CA GLY A 402 -4.63 -13.22 17.82
C GLY A 402 -4.45 -12.00 16.92
N LYS A 403 -3.48 -12.01 15.99
CA LYS A 403 -3.22 -10.89 15.08
C LYS A 403 -4.06 -10.97 13.80
N THR A 404 -4.41 -9.80 13.26
CA THR A 404 -5.12 -9.62 11.99
C THR A 404 -4.33 -8.69 11.07
N TRP A 405 -4.16 -9.08 9.81
CA TRP A 405 -3.33 -8.39 8.82
C TRP A 405 -4.11 -7.61 7.77
N CYS A 406 -5.43 -7.77 7.77
CA CYS A 406 -6.29 -7.18 6.77
C CYS A 406 -7.02 -5.95 7.30
N TRP A 407 -7.39 -5.07 6.37
CA TRP A 407 -8.46 -4.11 6.55
C TRP A 407 -9.76 -4.82 6.93
N VAL A 408 -10.72 -4.04 7.38
CA VAL A 408 -12.12 -4.45 7.48
C VAL A 408 -12.95 -3.57 6.58
N MET A 409 -13.99 -4.15 5.98
CA MET A 409 -15.06 -3.37 5.37
C MET A 409 -16.07 -3.01 6.45
N TRP A 410 -16.71 -1.87 6.33
CA TRP A 410 -17.78 -1.46 7.24
C TRP A 410 -18.96 -0.90 6.47
N SER A 411 -20.15 -1.00 7.07
CA SER A 411 -21.36 -0.34 6.57
C SER A 411 -22.15 0.34 7.70
N PHE A 412 -22.90 1.36 7.35
CA PHE A 412 -23.79 2.05 8.27
C PHE A 412 -25.06 2.48 7.55
N GLU A 413 -26.22 2.10 8.08
CA GLU A 413 -27.52 2.48 7.57
C GLU A 413 -27.90 3.87 8.08
N LEU A 414 -27.69 4.90 7.26
CA LEU A 414 -28.02 6.28 7.60
C LEU A 414 -29.43 6.62 7.13
N ASP A 415 -30.31 6.98 8.06
CA ASP A 415 -31.58 7.62 7.72
C ASP A 415 -31.28 8.98 7.05
N CYS A 416 -31.72 9.14 5.80
CA CYS A 416 -31.52 10.35 5.03
C CYS A 416 -32.22 11.57 5.64
N ALA A 417 -33.24 11.38 6.47
CA ALA A 417 -33.83 12.48 7.25
C ALA A 417 -32.83 13.08 8.25
N ASN A 418 -31.82 12.31 8.66
CA ASN A 418 -30.73 12.74 9.54
C ASN A 418 -29.49 13.25 8.79
N LEU A 419 -29.51 13.29 7.45
CA LEU A 419 -28.41 13.87 6.67
C LEU A 419 -28.24 15.35 7.02
N GLN A 420 -27.06 15.68 7.52
CA GLN A 420 -26.60 17.05 7.76
C GLN A 420 -25.60 17.46 6.69
N ASP A 421 -24.86 18.55 6.91
CA ASP A 421 -23.88 19.09 5.97
C ASP A 421 -22.57 18.30 5.89
N GLU A 422 -22.28 17.42 6.85
CA GLU A 422 -21.08 16.57 6.85
C GLU A 422 -21.33 15.18 7.46
N ILE A 423 -20.61 14.19 6.95
CA ILE A 423 -20.54 12.82 7.50
C ILE A 423 -19.09 12.54 7.86
N TRP A 424 -18.84 12.21 9.13
CA TRP A 424 -17.51 11.93 9.66
C TRP A 424 -17.37 10.44 9.96
N VAL A 425 -16.19 9.87 9.73
CA VAL A 425 -15.86 8.51 10.15
C VAL A 425 -14.55 8.47 10.96
N ARG A 426 -14.53 7.61 11.99
CA ARG A 426 -13.32 7.16 12.67
C ARG A 426 -13.33 5.69 12.98
N ALA A 427 -12.15 5.10 13.03
CA ALA A 427 -11.95 3.77 13.58
C ALA A 427 -11.27 3.84 14.94
N TRP A 428 -11.33 2.71 15.65
CA TRP A 428 -10.57 2.40 16.84
C TRP A 428 -9.96 1.00 16.69
N ASP A 429 -8.81 0.79 17.32
CA ASP A 429 -8.19 -0.53 17.44
C ASP A 429 -8.04 -0.93 18.93
N THR A 430 -7.30 -1.99 19.19
CA THR A 430 -7.07 -2.50 20.56
C THR A 430 -6.20 -1.58 21.43
N SER A 431 -5.61 -0.52 20.89
CA SER A 431 -4.94 0.53 21.68
C SER A 431 -5.93 1.48 22.36
N ASN A 432 -7.22 1.38 22.03
CA ASN A 432 -8.29 2.23 22.57
C ASN A 432 -8.04 3.74 22.35
N SER A 433 -7.39 4.10 21.24
CA SER A 433 -7.22 5.49 20.82
C SER A 433 -7.87 5.71 19.45
N PRO A 434 -8.70 6.76 19.29
CA PRO A 434 -9.29 7.08 17.99
C PRO A 434 -8.27 7.77 17.08
N GLN A 435 -8.63 7.83 15.80
CA GLN A 435 -7.99 8.76 14.86
C GLN A 435 -8.09 10.22 15.35
N PRO A 436 -7.07 11.06 15.09
CA PRO A 436 -7.12 12.48 15.46
C PRO A 436 -8.20 13.22 14.68
N GLU A 437 -8.84 14.21 15.33
CA GLU A 437 -9.90 14.99 14.69
C GLU A 437 -9.40 15.75 13.45
N ASN A 438 -8.27 16.43 13.61
CA ASN A 438 -7.70 17.34 12.64
C ASN A 438 -6.42 16.76 12.03
N PRO A 439 -6.12 17.11 10.76
CA PRO A 439 -4.89 16.68 10.11
C PRO A 439 -3.64 17.21 10.83
N VAL A 440 -2.66 16.32 11.02
CA VAL A 440 -1.31 16.70 11.45
C VAL A 440 -0.42 16.69 10.21
N TRP A 441 -0.09 17.88 9.71
CA TRP A 441 0.74 18.01 8.51
C TRP A 441 2.17 17.53 8.77
N THR A 442 2.76 16.81 7.82
CA THR A 442 4.17 16.38 7.84
C THR A 442 4.84 16.68 6.51
N LEU A 443 6.17 16.85 6.52
CA LEU A 443 6.96 17.16 5.31
C LEU A 443 6.68 16.19 4.14
N MET A 444 6.50 14.91 4.46
CA MET A 444 6.26 13.84 3.48
C MET A 444 4.78 13.64 3.14
N GLY A 445 3.87 14.25 3.90
CA GLY A 445 2.43 13.96 3.83
C GLY A 445 2.12 12.48 4.00
N GLN A 446 2.90 11.78 4.84
CA GLN A 446 2.77 10.35 5.11
C GLN A 446 1.99 10.13 6.41
N SER A 447 1.37 8.95 6.51
CA SER A 447 0.51 8.51 7.61
C SER A 447 -0.66 9.48 7.90
N SER A 448 -1.26 10.03 6.84
CA SER A 448 -2.47 10.85 6.97
C SER A 448 -3.63 10.00 7.47
N ASN A 449 -4.03 10.22 8.73
CA ASN A 449 -4.98 9.35 9.42
C ASN A 449 -6.03 10.09 10.26
N HIS A 450 -6.20 11.40 10.05
CA HIS A 450 -7.26 12.17 10.69
C HIS A 450 -8.66 11.70 10.25
N LEU A 451 -9.71 12.15 10.94
CA LEU A 451 -11.10 11.85 10.58
C LEU A 451 -11.35 12.10 9.10
N PHE A 452 -11.89 11.11 8.41
CA PHE A 452 -12.32 11.29 7.04
C PHE A 452 -13.71 11.92 7.03
N ARG A 453 -13.89 12.98 6.22
CA ARG A 453 -15.11 13.78 6.20
C ARG A 453 -15.65 13.90 4.77
N VAL A 454 -16.91 13.56 4.59
CA VAL A 454 -17.66 13.79 3.35
C VAL A 454 -18.59 14.97 3.58
N LYS A 455 -18.49 16.00 2.76
CA LYS A 455 -19.45 17.11 2.78
C LYS A 455 -20.69 16.75 1.98
N VAL A 456 -21.83 17.19 2.46
CA VAL A 456 -23.14 17.03 1.83
C VAL A 456 -23.70 18.41 1.57
N SER A 457 -24.12 18.65 0.34
CA SER A 457 -24.81 19.89 -0.05
C SER A 457 -26.13 19.56 -0.71
N VAL A 458 -27.14 20.40 -0.55
CA VAL A 458 -28.39 20.28 -1.30
C VAL A 458 -28.31 21.24 -2.49
N ASN A 459 -28.22 20.70 -3.70
CA ASN A 459 -28.18 21.49 -4.93
C ASN A 459 -29.48 21.30 -5.70
N LYS A 460 -29.93 22.33 -6.42
CA LYS A 460 -31.07 22.23 -7.34
C LYS A 460 -30.50 22.22 -8.77
N PRO A 461 -30.37 21.07 -9.45
CA PRO A 461 -29.91 21.01 -10.84
C PRO A 461 -30.95 21.65 -11.78
N GLU A 462 -30.58 21.85 -13.04
CA GLU A 462 -31.45 22.46 -14.07
C GLU A 462 -32.78 21.72 -14.27
N ASN A 463 -32.84 20.43 -13.91
CA ASN A 463 -34.06 19.61 -13.94
C ASN A 463 -35.07 19.94 -12.81
N GLY A 464 -34.74 20.84 -11.88
CA GLY A 464 -35.63 21.38 -10.87
C GLY A 464 -35.81 20.54 -9.59
N VAL A 465 -35.26 19.32 -9.52
CA VAL A 465 -35.38 18.44 -8.35
C VAL A 465 -34.16 18.59 -7.46
N ALA A 466 -34.33 19.02 -6.21
CA ALA A 466 -33.22 19.12 -5.26
C ALA A 466 -32.55 17.75 -5.07
N ALA A 467 -31.21 17.74 -4.98
CA ALA A 467 -30.42 16.53 -4.79
C ALA A 467 -29.36 16.74 -3.70
N TYR A 468 -29.18 15.74 -2.83
CA TYR A 468 -28.01 15.64 -1.97
C TYR A 468 -26.80 15.36 -2.83
N LYS A 469 -25.75 16.17 -2.72
CA LYS A 469 -24.48 15.98 -3.42
C LYS A 469 -23.38 15.71 -2.40
N PHE A 470 -22.67 14.61 -2.59
CA PHE A 470 -21.61 14.15 -1.69
C PHE A 470 -20.24 14.51 -2.24
N GLU A 471 -19.40 15.07 -1.40
CA GLU A 471 -18.06 15.52 -1.78
C GLU A 471 -17.05 14.97 -0.80
N HIS A 472 -16.18 14.08 -1.27
CA HIS A 472 -14.99 13.64 -0.54
C HIS A 472 -13.97 14.79 -0.37
N PRO A 473 -12.96 14.66 0.51
CA PRO A 473 -11.95 15.70 0.70
C PRO A 473 -11.23 16.06 -0.60
N THR A 474 -10.80 15.06 -1.37
CA THR A 474 -10.02 15.23 -2.60
C THR A 474 -10.29 14.09 -3.59
N GLN A 475 -9.97 14.30 -4.86
CA GLN A 475 -9.87 13.24 -5.89
C GLN A 475 -8.41 12.86 -6.15
N PRO A 476 -8.07 11.61 -6.50
CA PRO A 476 -6.67 11.18 -6.64
C PRO A 476 -5.88 11.87 -7.75
N GLY A 477 -4.56 11.93 -7.59
CA GLY A 477 -3.64 12.48 -8.57
C GLY A 477 -3.93 13.95 -8.86
N GLN A 478 -3.96 14.30 -10.16
CA GLN A 478 -4.28 15.65 -10.64
C GLN A 478 -5.77 15.85 -10.95
N GLN A 479 -6.63 14.89 -10.62
CA GLN A 479 -8.07 15.06 -10.80
C GLN A 479 -8.58 16.23 -9.96
N SER A 480 -9.48 17.01 -10.54
CA SER A 480 -10.12 18.14 -9.87
C SER A 480 -11.29 17.67 -9.01
N GLY A 481 -11.65 18.49 -8.02
CA GLY A 481 -12.76 18.23 -7.12
C GLY A 481 -12.34 17.80 -5.72
N GLY A 482 -13.34 17.80 -4.86
CA GLY A 482 -13.22 17.61 -3.42
C GLY A 482 -13.38 18.92 -2.66
N TRP A 483 -13.91 18.86 -1.44
CA TRP A 483 -14.17 20.09 -0.69
C TRP A 483 -12.88 20.76 -0.21
N ALA A 484 -11.83 19.98 0.06
CA ALA A 484 -10.56 20.51 0.58
C ALA A 484 -9.82 21.35 -0.47
N THR A 485 -10.02 21.07 -1.77
CA THR A 485 -9.41 21.86 -2.85
C THR A 485 -9.99 23.27 -2.96
N ARG A 486 -11.25 23.48 -2.53
CA ARG A 486 -11.91 24.80 -2.57
C ARG A 486 -11.54 25.68 -1.38
N THR A 487 -11.21 25.05 -0.25
CA THR A 487 -10.78 25.73 0.97
C THR A 487 -9.27 25.92 1.03
N ALA A 488 -8.51 25.31 0.12
CA ALA A 488 -7.08 25.51 0.02
C ALA A 488 -6.80 26.97 -0.41
N GLU A 489 -6.13 27.73 0.45
CA GLU A 489 -5.52 29.01 0.07
C GLU A 489 -4.34 28.77 -0.89
N LYS A 490 -3.73 29.83 -1.44
CA LYS A 490 -2.49 29.67 -2.25
C LYS A 490 -1.44 28.91 -1.43
N VAL A 491 -1.28 27.63 -1.74
CA VAL A 491 -0.53 26.70 -0.90
C VAL A 491 0.97 27.03 -0.99
N ALA A 492 1.59 27.37 0.15
CA ALA A 492 3.04 27.52 0.22
C ALA A 492 3.73 26.15 0.01
N SER A 493 4.79 26.12 -0.80
CA SER A 493 5.61 24.91 -1.01
C SER A 493 6.44 24.58 0.24
N ALA A 494 6.60 23.29 0.57
CA ALA A 494 7.47 22.85 1.66
C ALA A 494 8.97 22.88 1.33
N GLY A 495 9.35 23.38 0.15
CA GLY A 495 10.75 23.48 -0.28
C GLY A 495 11.14 22.32 -1.20
N TYR A 496 12.07 22.62 -2.11
CA TYR A 496 12.21 22.12 -3.48
C TYR A 496 11.14 22.70 -4.43
N GLY A 497 11.59 23.46 -5.44
CA GLY A 497 10.78 23.74 -6.63
C GLY A 497 10.39 22.44 -7.35
N PRO A 498 9.66 22.49 -8.48
CA PRO A 498 9.41 21.30 -9.28
C PRO A 498 10.74 20.55 -9.47
N ILE A 499 10.79 19.30 -8.98
CA ILE A 499 11.87 18.39 -9.35
C ILE A 499 11.57 18.09 -10.82
N ASP A 500 12.29 18.76 -11.72
CA ASP A 500 12.28 18.40 -13.13
C ASP A 500 12.78 16.96 -13.22
N PHE A 501 11.90 16.07 -13.66
CA PHE A 501 12.24 14.68 -14.01
C PHE A 501 12.81 14.59 -15.44
N GLU A 502 13.22 15.72 -16.02
CA GLU A 502 13.91 15.80 -17.30
C GLU A 502 15.41 16.01 -17.07
N GLU A 503 16.09 14.94 -16.63
CA GLU A 503 17.50 14.66 -17.00
C GLU A 503 17.81 13.17 -16.84
#